data_AF-A0A7Y2Y0D1-F1
#
_entry.id   AF-A0A7Y2Y0D1-F1
#
_cell.length_a   1.000
_cell.length_b   1.000
_cell.length_c   1.000
_cell.angle_alpha   90.00
_cell.angle_beta   90.00
_cell.angle_gamma   90.00
#
_symmetry.space_group_name_H-M   'P 1'
#
loop_
_entity.id
_entity.type
_entity.pdbx_description
1 polymer ?
#
loop_
_entity_poly.entity_id
_entity_poly.type
_entity_poly.pdbx_seq_one_letter_code
_entity_poly.pdbx_strand_id
1 'polypeptide(L)'
;IIVGVISYPLNKLMKNRPDAPVEERSLASMVVVEGFTPIEIPSIVVRSAQITGILAPLIAVSVVMQQILSLLGAQQVISGFVTGMGGYYPVLFTAMAIVFVAGMILESLPVTIILAPILAPIAASVGVDPIQFAVIFLVGASIGFITPPYGLNLYVASGVTGVPYFRLLRYATMYLVSLVIVWFCVAIFPSLSNTLLPGGYLFELLSGLGG
;
A
#
# COMPACT_ATOMS: atom_id res chain seq x y z
N ILE A 1 11.23 13.86 -11.13
CA ILE A 1 11.90 15.13 -11.55
C ILE A 1 13.20 14.83 -12.29
N ILE A 2 14.19 14.19 -11.65
CA ILE A 2 15.50 13.88 -12.25
C ILE A 2 15.39 13.11 -13.57
N VAL A 3 14.59 12.04 -13.61
CA VAL A 3 14.38 11.24 -14.82
C VAL A 3 13.77 12.08 -15.96
N GLY A 4 12.72 12.88 -15.69
CA GLY A 4 12.08 13.70 -16.72
C GLY A 4 12.97 14.82 -17.30
N VAL A 5 13.83 15.43 -16.49
CA VAL A 5 14.78 16.47 -16.94
C VAL A 5 15.89 15.87 -17.79
N ILE A 6 16.34 14.65 -17.49
CA ILE A 6 17.36 13.91 -18.26
C ILE A 6 16.77 13.32 -19.54
N SER A 7 15.51 12.86 -19.51
CA SER A 7 14.83 12.31 -20.68
C SER A 7 14.46 13.37 -21.72
N TYR A 8 14.29 14.64 -21.34
CA TYR A 8 13.98 15.74 -22.26
C TYR A 8 15.02 15.95 -23.39
N PRO A 9 16.34 16.10 -23.11
CA PRO A 9 17.35 16.25 -24.17
C PRO A 9 17.48 14.98 -25.04
N LEU A 10 17.36 13.80 -24.44
CA LEU A 10 17.37 12.51 -25.14
C LEU A 10 16.18 12.37 -26.09
N ASN A 11 14.97 12.73 -25.65
CA ASN A 11 13.75 12.69 -26.47
C ASN A 11 13.82 13.67 -27.65
N LYS A 12 14.36 14.87 -27.42
CA LYS A 12 14.56 15.90 -28.46
C LYS A 12 15.58 15.50 -29.53
N LEU A 13 16.64 14.78 -29.13
CA LEU A 13 17.66 14.22 -30.03
C LEU A 13 17.11 13.08 -30.90
N MET A 14 16.21 12.27 -30.36
CA MET A 14 15.67 11.09 -31.05
C MET A 14 14.52 11.40 -32.02
N LYS A 15 14.00 12.64 -32.06
CA LYS A 15 12.83 13.03 -32.88
C LYS A 15 11.69 12.00 -32.79
N ASN A 16 11.47 11.44 -31.60
CA ASN A 16 10.43 10.43 -31.41
C ASN A 16 9.09 11.05 -31.79
N ARG A 17 8.42 10.43 -32.77
CA ARG A 17 7.05 10.77 -33.14
C ARG A 17 6.13 10.07 -32.13
N PRO A 18 5.32 10.81 -31.34
CA PRO A 18 4.41 10.22 -30.35
C PRO A 18 3.46 9.19 -30.94
N ASP A 19 3.19 9.29 -32.25
CA ASP A 19 2.17 8.51 -32.97
C ASP A 19 2.73 7.32 -33.78
N ALA A 20 4.03 7.00 -33.66
CA ALA A 20 4.62 5.87 -34.40
C ALA A 20 4.17 4.51 -33.81
N PRO A 21 3.74 3.53 -34.64
CA PRO A 21 3.38 2.18 -34.21
C PRO A 21 4.48 1.52 -33.37
N VAL A 22 4.10 0.74 -32.36
CA VAL A 22 5.04 0.11 -31.39
C VAL A 22 6.07 -0.78 -32.08
N GLU A 23 5.75 -1.34 -33.25
CA GLU A 23 6.61 -2.20 -34.08
C GLU A 23 7.81 -1.45 -34.69
N GLU A 24 7.75 -0.12 -34.81
CA GLU A 24 8.84 0.71 -35.37
C GLU A 24 9.72 1.36 -34.29
N ARG A 25 9.41 1.14 -32.99
CA ARG A 25 10.12 1.77 -31.87
C ARG A 25 11.30 0.91 -31.43
N SER A 26 12.52 1.49 -31.48
CA SER A 26 13.72 0.89 -30.88
C SER A 26 13.55 0.74 -29.36
N LEU A 27 14.10 -0.33 -28.75
CA LEU A 27 14.07 -0.56 -27.29
C LEU A 27 14.49 0.68 -26.48
N ALA A 28 15.45 1.46 -26.99
CA ALA A 28 15.88 2.71 -26.37
C ALA A 28 14.77 3.78 -26.33
N SER A 29 13.91 3.85 -27.35
CA SER A 29 12.79 4.79 -27.42
C SER A 29 11.61 4.43 -26.50
N MET A 30 11.49 3.15 -26.11
CA MET A 30 10.49 2.71 -25.13
C MET A 30 10.89 3.03 -23.69
N VAL A 31 12.19 3.16 -23.42
CA VAL A 31 12.73 3.50 -22.10
C VAL A 31 12.76 5.02 -21.88
N VAL A 32 12.80 5.82 -22.95
CA VAL A 32 12.79 7.29 -22.87
C VAL A 32 11.35 7.79 -22.76
N VAL A 33 10.98 8.21 -21.54
CA VAL A 33 9.71 8.88 -21.24
C VAL A 33 9.71 10.29 -21.87
N GLU A 34 8.53 10.79 -22.28
CA GLU A 34 8.38 12.20 -22.65
C GLU A 34 8.80 13.10 -21.47
N GLY A 35 9.99 13.67 -21.56
CA GLY A 35 10.52 14.59 -20.57
C GLY A 35 9.79 15.93 -20.60
N PHE A 36 9.69 16.59 -19.45
CA PHE A 36 9.13 17.93 -19.30
C PHE A 36 10.24 18.98 -19.21
N THR A 37 9.95 20.19 -19.65
CA THR A 37 10.90 21.31 -19.67
C THR A 37 11.07 21.89 -18.26
N PRO A 38 12.25 22.40 -17.84
CA PRO A 38 12.43 23.02 -16.52
C PRO A 38 11.45 24.17 -16.22
N ILE A 39 10.94 24.82 -17.27
CA ILE A 39 9.95 25.91 -17.22
C ILE A 39 8.54 25.40 -16.85
N GLU A 40 8.25 24.11 -17.05
CA GLU A 40 6.96 23.50 -16.72
C GLU A 40 6.91 23.05 -15.25
N ILE A 41 8.06 22.95 -14.56
CA ILE A 41 8.15 22.53 -13.15
C ILE A 41 7.24 23.36 -12.24
N PRO A 42 7.19 24.71 -12.29
CA PRO A 42 6.27 25.50 -11.48
C PRO A 42 4.80 25.11 -11.70
N SER A 43 4.38 24.89 -12.95
CA SER A 43 3.00 24.50 -13.26
C SER A 43 2.63 23.11 -12.74
N ILE A 44 3.57 22.15 -12.82
CA ILE A 44 3.42 20.80 -12.29
C ILE A 44 3.34 20.83 -10.76
N VAL A 45 4.20 21.62 -10.12
CA VAL A 45 4.20 21.83 -8.67
C VAL A 45 2.88 22.45 -8.22
N VAL A 46 2.39 23.49 -8.90
CA VAL A 46 1.09 24.14 -8.57
C VAL A 46 -0.07 23.16 -8.71
N ARG A 47 -0.13 22.38 -9.79
CA ARG A 47 -1.17 21.36 -9.98
C ARG A 47 -1.10 20.28 -8.89
N SER A 48 0.10 19.82 -8.55
CA SER A 48 0.31 18.82 -7.49
C SER A 48 -0.07 19.38 -6.11
N ALA A 49 0.29 20.64 -5.83
CA ALA A 49 -0.07 21.35 -4.62
C ALA A 49 -1.58 21.56 -4.48
N GLN A 50 -2.31 21.81 -5.58
CA GLN A 50 -3.77 21.90 -5.58
C GLN A 50 -4.42 20.56 -5.19
N ILE A 51 -3.96 19.45 -5.75
CA ILE A 51 -4.48 18.12 -5.41
C ILE A 51 -4.19 17.81 -3.94
N THR A 52 -2.94 18.01 -3.48
CA THR A 52 -2.57 17.84 -2.07
C THR A 52 -3.36 18.76 -1.16
N GLY A 53 -3.62 20.00 -1.58
CA GLY A 53 -4.40 20.99 -0.83
C GLY A 53 -5.87 20.61 -0.64
N ILE A 54 -6.48 19.89 -1.59
CA ILE A 54 -7.84 19.34 -1.44
C ILE A 54 -7.85 18.16 -0.45
N LEU A 55 -6.79 17.35 -0.44
CA LEU A 55 -6.70 16.16 0.41
C LEU A 55 -6.29 16.47 1.85
N ALA A 56 -5.47 17.50 2.08
CA ALA A 56 -4.93 17.83 3.40
C ALA A 56 -6.01 18.08 4.49
N PRO A 57 -7.11 18.82 4.23
CA PRO A 57 -8.20 18.99 5.19
C PRO A 57 -8.90 17.67 5.53
N LEU A 58 -9.09 16.80 4.53
CA LEU A 58 -9.74 15.49 4.71
C LEU A 58 -8.89 14.57 5.58
N ILE A 59 -7.57 14.59 5.39
CA ILE A 59 -6.62 13.86 6.23
C ILE A 59 -6.62 14.42 7.67
N ALA A 60 -6.59 15.74 7.83
CA ALA A 60 -6.57 16.38 9.15
C ALA A 60 -7.80 16.03 10.00
N VAL A 61 -9.01 16.11 9.43
CA VAL A 61 -10.26 15.74 10.13
C VAL A 61 -10.27 14.25 10.49
N SER A 62 -9.78 13.41 9.59
CA SER A 62 -9.66 11.96 9.84
C SER A 62 -8.75 11.67 11.03
N VAL A 63 -7.57 12.32 11.12
CA VAL A 63 -6.62 12.15 12.23
C VAL A 63 -7.22 12.58 13.57
N VAL A 64 -7.96 13.69 13.60
CA VAL A 64 -8.61 14.16 14.84
C VAL A 64 -9.71 13.19 15.29
N MET A 65 -10.56 12.73 14.38
CA MET A 65 -11.58 11.71 14.68
C MET A 65 -10.95 10.40 15.19
N GLN A 66 -9.80 10.01 14.64
CA GLN A 66 -9.05 8.83 15.07
C GLN A 66 -8.52 8.97 16.50
N GLN A 67 -7.96 10.12 16.87
CA GLN A 67 -7.51 10.38 18.23
C GLN A 67 -8.68 10.32 19.22
N ILE A 68 -9.84 10.86 18.85
CA ILE A 68 -11.06 10.79 19.67
C ILE A 68 -11.53 9.35 19.86
N LEU A 69 -11.55 8.53 18.80
CA LEU A 69 -11.90 7.10 18.89
C LEU A 69 -10.92 6.31 19.77
N SER A 70 -9.63 6.63 19.70
CA SER A 70 -8.61 6.07 20.59
C SER A 70 -8.88 6.43 22.05
N LEU A 71 -9.25 7.69 22.33
CA LEU A 71 -9.58 8.17 23.68
C LEU A 71 -10.89 7.58 24.22
N LEU A 72 -11.82 7.22 23.35
CA LEU A 72 -13.11 6.59 23.70
C LEU A 72 -12.98 5.11 24.13
N GLY A 73 -11.77 4.55 24.18
CA GLY A 73 -11.55 3.18 24.66
C GLY A 73 -11.80 2.10 23.60
N ALA A 74 -11.78 2.46 22.30
CA ALA A 74 -11.84 1.49 21.21
C ALA A 74 -10.78 0.39 21.36
N GLN A 75 -9.61 0.74 21.92
CA GLN A 75 -8.52 -0.18 22.20
C GLN A 75 -8.90 -1.31 23.17
N GLN A 76 -9.63 -1.03 24.26
CA GLN A 76 -10.10 -2.05 25.22
C GLN A 76 -11.18 -2.95 24.62
N VAL A 77 -12.08 -2.38 23.82
CA VAL A 77 -13.15 -3.15 23.17
C VAL A 77 -12.57 -4.10 22.12
N ILE A 78 -11.64 -3.60 21.30
CA ILE A 78 -10.95 -4.40 20.28
C ILE A 78 -10.12 -5.50 20.93
N SER A 79 -9.36 -5.20 21.99
CA SER A 79 -8.53 -6.21 22.64
C SER A 79 -9.36 -7.33 23.27
N GLY A 80 -10.46 -6.99 23.96
CA GLY A 80 -11.39 -7.96 24.52
C GLY A 80 -12.10 -8.81 23.46
N PHE A 81 -12.50 -8.18 22.34
CA PHE A 81 -13.13 -8.90 21.23
C PHE A 81 -12.17 -9.88 20.56
N VAL A 82 -10.94 -9.45 20.24
CA VAL A 82 -9.94 -10.28 19.57
C VAL A 82 -9.51 -11.43 20.49
N THR A 83 -9.17 -11.16 21.75
CA THR A 83 -8.76 -12.20 22.70
C THR A 83 -9.88 -13.19 23.02
N GLY A 84 -11.15 -12.73 23.03
CA GLY A 84 -12.32 -13.57 23.25
C GLY A 84 -12.58 -14.61 22.16
N MET A 85 -12.01 -14.45 20.96
CA MET A 85 -12.15 -15.43 19.87
C MET A 85 -11.43 -16.75 20.17
N GLY A 86 -10.32 -16.69 20.92
CA GLY A 86 -9.54 -17.86 21.34
C GLY A 86 -8.78 -18.57 20.21
N GLY A 87 -7.51 -18.89 20.45
CA GLY A 87 -6.68 -19.69 19.54
C GLY A 87 -5.98 -18.92 18.42
N TYR A 88 -5.04 -19.57 17.75
CA TYR A 88 -4.13 -18.97 16.77
C TYR A 88 -4.86 -18.36 15.55
N TYR A 89 -5.60 -19.19 14.80
CA TYR A 89 -6.24 -18.74 13.56
C TYR A 89 -7.41 -17.76 13.76
N PRO A 90 -8.31 -17.95 14.74
CA PRO A 90 -9.41 -17.00 14.96
C PRO A 90 -8.90 -15.61 15.34
N VAL A 91 -7.88 -15.52 16.20
CA VAL A 91 -7.25 -14.25 16.58
C VAL A 91 -6.57 -13.60 15.38
N LEU A 92 -5.79 -14.37 14.60
CA LEU A 92 -5.09 -13.86 13.43
C LEU A 92 -6.06 -13.32 12.37
N PHE A 93 -7.09 -14.08 12.01
CA PHE A 93 -8.08 -13.64 11.01
C PHE A 93 -8.93 -12.46 11.50
N THR A 94 -9.23 -12.40 12.79
CA THR A 94 -9.93 -11.25 13.37
C THR A 94 -9.06 -9.99 13.30
N ALA A 95 -7.78 -10.09 13.66
CA ALA A 95 -6.84 -8.99 13.54
C ALA A 95 -6.69 -8.55 12.07
N MET A 96 -6.58 -9.48 11.12
CA MET A 96 -6.56 -9.19 9.69
C MET A 96 -7.80 -8.41 9.24
N ALA A 97 -8.99 -8.88 9.62
CA ALA A 97 -10.25 -8.22 9.25
C ALA A 97 -10.33 -6.79 9.81
N ILE A 98 -9.93 -6.59 11.08
CA ILE A 98 -9.91 -5.26 11.71
C ILE A 98 -8.95 -4.33 10.96
N VAL A 99 -7.74 -4.80 10.65
CA VAL A 99 -6.74 -3.99 9.92
C VAL A 99 -7.23 -3.63 8.52
N PHE A 100 -7.86 -4.57 7.82
CA PHE A 100 -8.36 -4.34 6.47
C PHE A 100 -9.52 -3.33 6.44
N VAL A 101 -10.48 -3.47 7.36
CA VAL A 101 -11.62 -2.53 7.48
C VAL A 101 -11.15 -1.16 7.97
N ALA A 102 -10.18 -1.11 8.88
CA ALA A 102 -9.58 0.14 9.33
C ALA A 102 -8.82 0.83 8.18
N GLY A 103 -8.00 0.10 7.41
CA GLY A 103 -7.27 0.64 6.26
C GLY A 103 -8.16 1.10 5.10
N MET A 104 -9.37 0.55 5.01
CA MET A 104 -10.42 1.01 4.10
C MET A 104 -10.91 2.44 4.38
N ILE A 105 -10.87 2.86 5.65
CA ILE A 105 -11.41 4.13 6.14
C ILE A 105 -10.28 5.14 6.43
N LEU A 106 -9.16 4.63 6.94
CA LEU A 106 -8.06 5.40 7.47
C LEU A 106 -6.83 5.24 6.58
N GLU A 107 -5.95 6.23 6.61
CA GLU A 107 -4.65 6.13 5.94
C GLU A 107 -3.71 5.16 6.70
N SER A 108 -2.74 4.58 5.99
CA SER A 108 -1.86 3.52 6.49
C SER A 108 -1.05 3.93 7.72
N LEU A 109 -0.57 5.16 7.83
CA LEU A 109 0.18 5.62 9.02
C LEU A 109 -0.67 5.58 10.30
N PRO A 110 -1.85 6.23 10.36
CA PRO A 110 -2.66 6.16 11.57
C PRO A 110 -3.13 4.76 11.94
N VAL A 111 -3.48 3.93 10.96
CA VAL A 111 -3.79 2.50 11.19
C VAL A 111 -2.65 1.83 11.93
N THR A 112 -1.41 2.05 11.48
CA THR A 112 -0.22 1.48 12.09
C THR A 112 0.03 2.02 13.49
N ILE A 113 -0.04 3.33 13.69
CA ILE A 113 0.19 3.97 14.99
C ILE A 113 -0.80 3.48 16.05
N ILE A 114 -2.06 3.27 15.67
CA ILE A 114 -3.13 2.90 16.60
C ILE A 114 -3.21 1.39 16.79
N LEU A 115 -3.35 0.63 15.70
CA LEU A 115 -3.68 -0.80 15.79
C LEU A 115 -2.46 -1.69 16.01
N ALA A 116 -1.26 -1.32 15.54
CA ALA A 116 -0.08 -2.16 15.73
C ALA A 116 0.25 -2.42 17.22
N PRO A 117 0.32 -1.40 18.12
CA PRO A 117 0.61 -1.66 19.53
C PRO A 117 -0.48 -2.44 20.26
N ILE A 118 -1.69 -2.54 19.69
CA ILE A 118 -2.82 -3.27 20.25
C ILE A 118 -2.80 -4.73 19.79
N LEU A 119 -2.72 -4.93 18.48
CA LEU A 119 -2.89 -6.23 17.86
C LEU A 119 -1.61 -7.08 17.89
N ALA A 120 -0.43 -6.46 17.84
CA ALA A 120 0.85 -7.17 17.91
C ALA A 120 1.02 -8.00 19.19
N PRO A 121 0.84 -7.46 20.41
CA PRO A 121 0.96 -8.28 21.62
C PRO A 121 -0.12 -9.37 21.73
N ILE A 122 -1.32 -9.12 21.19
CA ILE A 122 -2.40 -10.12 21.17
C ILE A 122 -2.05 -11.28 20.24
N ALA A 123 -1.55 -10.98 19.03
CA ALA A 123 -1.10 -11.97 18.09
C ALA A 123 0.07 -12.80 18.65
N ALA A 124 1.03 -12.14 19.31
CA ALA A 124 2.14 -12.82 19.98
C ALA A 124 1.66 -13.75 21.12
N SER A 125 0.61 -13.35 21.86
CA SER A 125 0.07 -14.15 22.97
C SER A 125 -0.52 -15.49 22.52
N VAL A 126 -0.96 -15.60 21.27
CA VAL A 126 -1.45 -16.86 20.67
C VAL A 126 -0.38 -17.59 19.84
N GLY A 127 0.86 -17.10 19.84
CA GLY A 127 2.00 -17.74 19.18
C GLY A 127 2.25 -17.32 17.73
N VAL A 128 1.64 -16.23 17.25
CA VAL A 128 1.96 -15.66 15.93
C VAL A 128 3.35 -15.02 15.97
N ASP A 129 4.18 -15.36 14.99
CA ASP A 129 5.48 -14.74 14.84
C ASP A 129 5.35 -13.22 14.59
N PRO A 130 6.07 -12.36 15.32
CA PRO A 130 5.96 -10.91 15.19
C PRO A 130 6.27 -10.39 13.78
N ILE A 131 7.16 -11.04 13.04
CA ILE A 131 7.55 -10.62 11.69
C ILE A 131 6.45 -11.00 10.70
N GLN A 132 5.96 -12.23 10.78
CA GLN A 132 4.78 -12.65 10.01
C GLN A 132 3.60 -11.71 10.26
N PHE A 133 3.32 -11.38 11.52
CA PHE A 133 2.26 -10.44 11.88
C PHE A 133 2.49 -9.06 11.28
N ALA A 134 3.71 -8.51 11.35
CA ALA A 134 4.04 -7.22 10.77
C ALA A 134 3.83 -7.17 9.25
N VAL A 135 4.19 -8.24 8.53
CA VAL A 135 3.95 -8.36 7.09
C VAL A 135 2.46 -8.40 6.79
N ILE A 136 1.72 -9.28 7.47
CA ILE A 136 0.27 -9.40 7.31
C ILE A 136 -0.43 -8.06 7.60
N PHE A 137 0.00 -7.37 8.65
CA PHE A 137 -0.54 -6.08 9.07
C PHE A 137 -0.29 -5.01 7.99
N LEU A 138 0.96 -4.82 7.56
CA LEU A 138 1.32 -3.75 6.63
C LEU A 138 0.73 -3.97 5.24
N VAL A 139 0.74 -5.23 4.76
CA VAL A 139 0.10 -5.60 3.50
C VAL A 139 -1.41 -5.41 3.60
N GLY A 140 -2.05 -5.87 4.67
CA GLY A 140 -3.49 -5.71 4.89
C GLY A 140 -3.93 -4.25 4.93
N ALA A 141 -3.19 -3.40 5.63
CA ALA A 141 -3.43 -1.95 5.68
C ALA A 141 -3.31 -1.32 4.28
N SER A 142 -2.29 -1.70 3.52
CA SER A 142 -2.05 -1.19 2.16
C SER A 142 -3.15 -1.60 1.18
N ILE A 143 -3.63 -2.85 1.25
CA ILE A 143 -4.76 -3.33 0.43
C ILE A 143 -6.04 -2.61 0.85
N GLY A 144 -6.27 -2.44 2.15
CA GLY A 144 -7.40 -1.67 2.69
C GLY A 144 -7.44 -0.26 2.09
N PHE A 145 -6.30 0.43 2.04
CA PHE A 145 -6.20 1.81 1.55
C PHE A 145 -6.54 2.00 0.06
N ILE A 146 -6.50 0.92 -0.73
CA ILE A 146 -6.95 0.90 -2.13
C ILE A 146 -8.43 0.49 -2.23
N THR A 147 -8.91 -0.35 -1.31
CA THR A 147 -10.23 -0.98 -1.36
C THR A 147 -11.34 0.02 -0.99
N PRO A 148 -12.51 0.03 -1.67
CA PRO A 148 -13.67 0.83 -1.26
C PRO A 148 -14.07 0.50 0.18
N PRO A 149 -14.34 1.49 1.04
CA PRO A 149 -15.43 2.47 0.91
C PRO A 149 -14.99 3.85 0.40
N TYR A 150 -13.77 4.31 0.74
CA TYR A 150 -13.22 5.57 0.24
C TYR A 150 -12.17 5.35 -0.84
N GLY A 151 -11.40 4.25 -0.77
CA GLY A 151 -10.38 3.87 -1.75
C GLY A 151 -9.48 5.04 -2.11
N LEU A 152 -8.83 5.64 -1.10
CA LEU A 152 -8.20 6.96 -1.20
C LEU A 152 -7.13 6.99 -2.32
N ASN A 153 -6.40 5.89 -2.51
CA ASN A 153 -5.48 5.74 -3.66
C ASN A 153 -6.18 5.85 -5.02
N LEU A 154 -7.35 5.23 -5.19
CA LEU A 154 -8.14 5.32 -6.42
C LEU A 154 -8.77 6.70 -6.58
N TYR A 155 -9.15 7.35 -5.47
CA TYR A 155 -9.66 8.72 -5.46
C TYR A 155 -8.58 9.73 -5.92
N VAL A 156 -7.37 9.62 -5.39
CA VAL A 156 -6.23 10.44 -5.82
C VAL A 156 -5.87 10.16 -7.27
N ALA A 157 -5.82 8.89 -7.68
CA ALA A 157 -5.56 8.51 -9.08
C ALA A 157 -6.62 9.10 -10.03
N SER A 158 -7.89 9.11 -9.64
CA SER A 158 -8.97 9.74 -10.38
C SER A 158 -8.76 11.26 -10.54
N GLY A 159 -8.38 11.95 -9.45
CA GLY A 159 -8.09 13.39 -9.49
C GLY A 159 -6.88 13.78 -10.36
N VAL A 160 -5.85 12.92 -10.42
CA VAL A 160 -4.66 13.17 -11.24
C VAL A 160 -4.91 12.84 -12.71
N THR A 161 -5.57 11.72 -13.00
CA THR A 161 -5.77 11.22 -14.38
C THR A 161 -7.02 11.77 -15.06
N GLY A 162 -7.96 12.35 -14.31
CA GLY A 162 -9.26 12.78 -14.81
C GLY A 162 -10.22 11.63 -15.15
N VAL A 163 -9.81 10.37 -14.96
CA VAL A 163 -10.67 9.20 -15.19
C VAL A 163 -11.63 9.06 -14.01
N PRO A 164 -12.94 8.81 -14.22
CA PRO A 164 -13.89 8.66 -13.12
C PRO A 164 -13.52 7.52 -12.16
N TYR A 165 -13.67 7.76 -10.85
CA TYR A 165 -13.38 6.79 -9.78
C TYR A 165 -13.95 5.39 -10.05
N PHE A 166 -15.24 5.28 -10.37
CA PHE A 166 -15.89 3.98 -10.59
C PHE A 166 -15.33 3.23 -11.81
N ARG A 167 -14.80 3.95 -12.80
CA ARG A 167 -14.14 3.35 -13.95
C ARG A 167 -12.78 2.78 -13.55
N LEU A 168 -11.97 3.54 -12.81
CA LEU A 168 -10.71 3.07 -12.23
C LEU A 168 -10.89 1.86 -11.32
N LEU A 169 -11.89 1.92 -10.43
CA LEU A 169 -12.22 0.83 -9.52
C LEU A 169 -12.49 -0.47 -10.28
N ARG A 170 -13.29 -0.42 -11.36
CA ARG A 170 -13.60 -1.60 -12.17
C ARG A 170 -12.36 -2.25 -12.79
N TYR A 171 -11.37 -1.46 -13.20
CA TYR A 171 -10.11 -2.00 -13.71
C TYR A 171 -9.22 -2.53 -12.59
N ALA A 172 -9.25 -1.88 -11.42
CA ALA A 172 -8.46 -2.27 -10.26
C ALA A 172 -9.01 -3.52 -9.54
N THR A 173 -10.28 -3.89 -9.70
CA THR A 173 -10.89 -5.03 -8.98
C THR A 173 -10.14 -6.34 -9.20
N MET A 174 -9.70 -6.63 -10.42
CA MET A 174 -8.94 -7.85 -10.72
C MET A 174 -7.60 -7.88 -9.97
N TYR A 175 -6.94 -6.73 -9.85
CA TYR A 175 -5.73 -6.59 -9.05
C TYR A 175 -6.01 -6.73 -7.55
N LEU A 176 -7.10 -6.12 -7.05
CA LEU A 176 -7.50 -6.23 -5.65
C LEU A 176 -7.77 -7.67 -5.24
N VAL A 177 -8.46 -8.45 -6.08
CA VAL A 177 -8.73 -9.87 -5.82
C VAL A 177 -7.41 -10.65 -5.71
N SER A 178 -6.48 -10.45 -6.65
CA SER A 178 -5.15 -11.09 -6.59
C SER A 178 -4.38 -10.72 -5.31
N LEU A 179 -4.41 -9.46 -4.90
CA LEU A 179 -3.75 -9.01 -3.66
C LEU A 179 -4.35 -9.66 -2.42
N VAL A 180 -5.69 -9.75 -2.34
CA VAL A 180 -6.37 -10.42 -1.23
C VAL A 180 -6.01 -11.91 -1.19
N ILE A 181 -5.98 -12.59 -2.33
CA ILE A 181 -5.57 -14.01 -2.40
C ILE A 181 -4.15 -14.18 -1.86
N VAL A 182 -3.19 -13.40 -2.36
CA VAL A 182 -1.79 -13.46 -1.90
C VAL A 182 -1.70 -13.16 -0.40
N TRP A 183 -2.48 -12.19 0.09
CA TRP A 183 -2.49 -11.84 1.50
C TRP A 183 -3.00 -12.98 2.40
N PHE A 184 -4.05 -13.71 1.98
CA PHE A 184 -4.48 -14.92 2.67
C PHE A 184 -3.43 -16.05 2.60
N CYS A 185 -2.75 -16.21 1.46
CA CYS A 185 -1.64 -17.17 1.36
C CYS A 185 -0.51 -16.85 2.36
N VAL A 186 -0.12 -15.59 2.49
CA VAL A 186 0.89 -15.15 3.47
C VAL A 186 0.43 -15.40 4.92
N ALA A 187 -0.87 -15.27 5.19
CA ALA A 187 -1.42 -15.55 6.52
C ALA A 187 -1.40 -17.05 6.88
N ILE A 188 -1.67 -17.93 5.92
CA ILE A 188 -1.75 -19.38 6.12
C ILE A 188 -0.37 -20.05 6.08
N PHE A 189 0.57 -19.48 5.31
CA PHE A 189 1.92 -20.01 5.14
C PHE A 189 2.96 -19.04 5.74
N PRO A 190 3.27 -19.16 7.06
CA PRO A 190 4.34 -18.39 7.72
C PRO A 190 5.69 -18.52 7.01
N SER A 191 5.88 -19.66 6.34
CA SER A 191 7.01 -19.99 5.48
C SER A 191 7.06 -19.23 4.14
N LEU A 192 6.27 -18.17 3.96
CA LEU A 192 6.53 -17.18 2.91
C LEU A 192 7.18 -15.92 3.48
N SER A 193 6.77 -15.50 4.68
CA SER A 193 7.28 -14.29 5.35
C SER A 193 8.70 -14.47 5.88
N ASN A 194 9.05 -15.67 6.35
CA ASN A 194 10.34 -15.93 7.01
C ASN A 194 11.45 -16.38 6.04
N THR A 195 11.18 -16.43 4.73
CA THR A 195 12.07 -17.10 3.75
C THR A 195 13.34 -16.32 3.54
N LEU A 196 13.18 -14.99 3.47
CA LEU A 196 14.19 -14.04 3.07
C LEU A 196 14.95 -13.45 4.26
N LEU A 197 14.58 -13.83 5.50
CA LEU A 197 15.21 -13.31 6.70
C LEU A 197 16.54 -14.03 7.00
N PRO A 198 17.51 -13.36 7.65
CA PRO A 198 18.65 -14.04 8.26
C PRO A 198 18.12 -15.02 9.33
N GLY A 199 18.32 -16.33 9.10
CA GLY A 199 17.72 -17.42 9.91
C GLY A 199 16.46 -18.07 9.30
N GLY A 200 16.04 -17.65 8.11
CA GLY A 200 15.03 -18.31 7.30
C GLY A 200 15.56 -19.56 6.59
N TYR A 201 14.67 -20.44 6.15
CA TYR A 201 15.00 -21.70 5.46
C TYR A 201 15.85 -21.49 4.20
N LEU A 202 15.69 -20.39 3.46
CA LEU A 202 16.57 -20.09 2.31
C LEU A 202 17.95 -19.60 2.76
N PHE A 203 18.03 -18.81 3.84
CA PHE A 203 19.31 -18.35 4.38
C PHE A 203 20.09 -19.51 5.01
N GLU A 204 19.43 -20.41 5.74
CA GLU A 204 20.03 -21.64 6.26
C GLU A 204 20.53 -22.54 5.13
N LEU A 205 19.74 -22.72 4.07
CA LEU A 205 20.11 -23.53 2.91
C LEU A 205 21.26 -22.92 2.10
N LEU A 206 21.34 -21.59 1.98
CA LEU A 206 22.47 -20.89 1.35
C LEU A 206 23.72 -20.89 2.24
N SER A 207 23.57 -20.77 3.57
CA SER A 207 24.68 -20.83 4.52
C SER A 207 25.26 -22.24 4.65
N GLY A 208 24.44 -23.28 4.50
CA GLY A 208 24.87 -24.68 4.48
C GLY A 208 25.50 -25.13 3.16
N LEU A 209 25.31 -24.39 2.05
CA LEU A 209 26.00 -24.61 0.77
C LEU A 209 27.36 -23.87 0.68
N GLY A 210 27.64 -22.99 1.64
CA GLY A 210 28.86 -22.17 1.70
C GLY A 210 29.95 -22.69 2.65
N GLY A 211 29.75 -23.86 3.28
CA GLY A 211 30.73 -24.56 4.13
C GLY A 211 31.08 -25.93 3.58
#